data_AF-A0A538DWS3-F1
#
_entry.id   AF-A0A538DWS3-F1
#
_cell.length_a   1.000
_cell.length_b   1.000
_cell.length_c   1.000
_cell.angle_alpha   90.00
_cell.angle_beta   90.00
_cell.angle_gamma   90.00
#
_symmetry.space_group_name_H-M   'P 1'
#
loop_
_entity.id
_entity.type
_entity.pdbx_description
1 polymer ?
#
loop_
_entity_poly.entity_id
_entity_poly.type
_entity_poly.pdbx_seq_one_letter_code
_entity_poly.pdbx_strand_id
1 'polypeptide(L)'
;MTELSLYERLGGAFAIAAVIDHFSEAVVRNPIVGQTSENPGLREWHTNNLGRLPGLKFMRTLWVCNVAGGPQHYEATKPGSTALGLEDAHRELKISSAQFDEVAAELGRTLDFFKVPEREKEEVLAAFAAHKGEVTEGYSQ
;
A
#
# COMPACT_ATOMS: atom_id res chain seq x y z
N MET A 1 23.33 -18.54 13.20
CA MET A 1 23.02 -17.10 13.01
C MET A 1 21.51 -17.00 12.91
N THR A 2 20.89 -16.07 13.63
CA THR A 2 19.47 -15.77 13.46
C THR A 2 19.26 -15.23 12.05
N GLU A 3 18.16 -15.64 11.42
CA GLU A 3 17.78 -15.17 10.09
C GLU A 3 17.53 -13.65 10.11
N LEU A 4 17.92 -12.95 9.04
CA LEU A 4 17.67 -11.52 8.89
C LEU A 4 16.16 -11.25 8.80
N SER A 5 15.74 -10.13 9.38
CA SER A 5 14.38 -9.62 9.21
C SER A 5 14.05 -9.37 7.74
N LEU A 6 12.75 -9.34 7.40
CA LEU A 6 12.33 -8.93 6.05
C LEU A 6 12.82 -7.50 5.75
N TYR A 7 12.81 -6.60 6.74
CA TYR A 7 13.30 -5.23 6.61
C TYR A 7 14.77 -5.18 6.15
N GLU A 8 15.64 -5.98 6.77
CA GLU A 8 17.05 -6.07 6.39
C GLU A 8 17.22 -6.68 4.99
N ARG A 9 16.46 -7.72 4.66
CA ARG A 9 16.48 -8.35 3.33
C ARG A 9 15.97 -7.43 2.22
N LEU A 10 15.02 -6.56 2.51
CA LEU A 10 14.51 -5.52 1.61
C LEU A 10 15.47 -4.33 1.43
N GLY A 11 16.57 -4.27 2.19
CA GLY A 11 17.55 -3.17 2.11
C GLY A 11 17.19 -1.95 2.97
N GLY A 12 16.27 -2.11 3.91
CA GLY A 12 15.87 -1.08 4.87
C GLY A 12 15.10 0.10 4.28
N ALA A 13 14.92 1.14 5.09
CA ALA A 13 13.95 2.21 4.84
C ALA A 13 14.13 2.95 3.50
N PHE A 14 15.37 3.19 3.05
CA PHE A 14 15.61 3.90 1.78
C PHE A 14 15.20 3.07 0.57
N ALA A 15 15.49 1.76 0.58
CA ALA A 15 15.07 0.86 -0.49
C ALA A 15 13.55 0.69 -0.50
N ILE A 16 12.94 0.52 0.67
CA ILE A 16 11.48 0.47 0.83
C ILE A 16 10.84 1.78 0.32
N ALA A 17 11.39 2.94 0.68
CA ALA A 17 10.87 4.23 0.23
C ALA A 17 10.90 4.37 -1.30
N ALA A 18 11.96 3.88 -1.96
CA ALA A 18 12.06 3.90 -3.42
C ALA A 18 10.99 3.00 -4.08
N VAL A 19 10.75 1.81 -3.53
CA VAL A 19 9.66 0.92 -3.97
C VAL A 19 8.31 1.62 -3.81
N ILE A 20 8.04 2.21 -2.64
CA ILE A 20 6.77 2.88 -2.35
C ILE A 20 6.57 4.14 -3.20
N ASP A 21 7.62 4.89 -3.49
CA ASP A 21 7.58 6.05 -4.38
C ASP A 21 7.11 5.62 -5.78
N HIS A 22 7.79 4.64 -6.38
CA HIS A 22 7.42 4.10 -7.68
C HIS A 22 6.01 3.51 -7.70
N PHE A 23 5.67 2.67 -6.71
CA PHE A 23 4.35 2.05 -6.59
C PHE A 23 3.24 3.10 -6.52
N SER A 24 3.44 4.14 -5.69
CA SER A 24 2.43 5.18 -5.51
C SER A 24 2.22 5.99 -6.78
N GLU A 25 3.28 6.25 -7.53
CA GLU A 25 3.21 6.88 -8.86
C GLU A 25 2.52 5.98 -9.90
N ALA A 26 2.78 4.67 -9.86
CA ALA A 26 2.16 3.70 -10.75
C ALA A 26 0.65 3.59 -10.50
N VAL A 27 0.23 3.52 -9.23
CA VAL A 27 -1.20 3.49 -8.85
C VAL A 27 -1.95 4.73 -9.36
N VAL A 28 -1.35 5.92 -9.28
CA VAL A 28 -1.95 7.16 -9.81
C VAL A 28 -2.27 7.06 -11.30
N ARG A 29 -1.37 6.44 -12.08
CA ARG A 29 -1.51 6.27 -13.53
C ARG A 29 -2.28 5.01 -13.94
N ASN A 30 -2.59 4.13 -12.99
CA ASN A 30 -3.26 2.87 -13.28
C ASN A 30 -4.69 3.12 -13.78
N PRO A 31 -5.13 2.49 -14.89
CA PRO A 31 -6.42 2.78 -15.49
C PRO A 31 -7.62 2.31 -14.67
N ILE A 32 -7.44 1.34 -13.77
CA ILE A 32 -8.51 0.73 -12.97
C ILE A 32 -8.61 1.39 -11.59
N VAL A 33 -7.49 1.80 -10.99
CA VAL A 33 -7.45 2.31 -9.60
C VAL A 33 -6.94 3.75 -9.47
N GLY A 34 -6.53 4.37 -10.58
CA GLY A 34 -5.97 5.72 -10.63
C GLY A 34 -6.88 6.76 -11.32
N GLN A 35 -6.26 7.69 -12.05
CA GLN A 35 -6.91 8.88 -12.64
C GLN A 35 -8.03 8.61 -13.65
N THR A 36 -8.04 7.43 -14.27
CA THR A 36 -9.08 7.05 -15.22
C THR A 36 -9.94 5.90 -14.71
N SER A 37 -9.85 5.58 -13.41
CA SER A 37 -10.69 4.57 -12.77
C SER A 37 -12.16 4.84 -13.04
N GLU A 38 -12.96 3.80 -13.25
CA GLU A 38 -14.42 3.92 -13.30
C GLU A 38 -15.00 4.29 -11.92
N ASN A 39 -14.32 3.96 -10.82
CA ASN A 39 -14.73 4.34 -9.46
C ASN A 39 -14.54 5.85 -9.26
N PRO A 40 -15.63 6.62 -9.04
CA PRO A 40 -15.56 8.08 -8.93
C PRO A 40 -14.75 8.54 -7.71
N GLY A 41 -14.77 7.81 -6.59
CA GLY A 41 -13.99 8.15 -5.41
C GLY A 41 -12.48 8.00 -5.62
N LEU A 42 -12.07 6.91 -6.26
CA LEU A 42 -10.67 6.72 -6.66
C LEU A 42 -10.24 7.77 -7.68
N ARG A 43 -11.04 8.00 -8.71
CA ARG A 43 -10.74 9.01 -9.74
C ARG A 43 -10.59 10.41 -9.14
N GLU A 44 -11.55 10.84 -8.33
CA GLU A 44 -11.53 12.14 -7.65
C GLU A 44 -10.27 12.32 -6.79
N TRP A 45 -9.91 11.27 -6.03
CA TRP A 45 -8.70 11.31 -5.21
C TRP A 45 -7.42 11.46 -6.07
N HIS A 46 -7.27 10.65 -7.11
CA HIS A 46 -6.07 10.62 -7.96
C HIS A 46 -5.97 11.80 -8.93
N THR A 47 -7.05 12.56 -9.15
CA THR A 47 -7.03 13.77 -9.98
C THR A 47 -6.87 15.04 -9.15
N ASN A 48 -7.64 15.20 -8.07
CA ASN A 48 -7.76 16.49 -7.36
C ASN A 48 -7.06 16.53 -5.99
N ASN A 49 -6.58 15.39 -5.46
CA ASN A 49 -6.04 15.31 -4.10
C ASN A 49 -4.55 14.91 -4.04
N LEU A 50 -3.83 14.98 -5.16
CA LEU A 50 -2.42 14.58 -5.25
C LEU A 50 -1.48 15.41 -4.37
N GLY A 51 -1.89 16.58 -3.88
CA GLY A 51 -1.14 17.33 -2.85
C GLY A 51 -0.89 16.54 -1.57
N ARG A 52 -1.70 15.50 -1.29
CA ARG A 52 -1.52 14.58 -0.15
C ARG A 52 -0.59 13.39 -0.44
N LEU A 53 -0.22 13.17 -1.71
CA LEU A 53 0.58 12.02 -2.14
C LEU A 53 1.92 11.89 -1.41
N PRO A 54 2.69 12.97 -1.14
CA PRO A 54 3.93 12.86 -0.36
C PRO A 54 3.72 12.26 1.03
N GLY A 55 2.64 12.68 1.72
CA GLY A 55 2.27 12.12 3.01
C GLY A 55 1.89 10.64 2.94
N LEU A 56 1.19 10.22 1.88
CA LEU A 56 0.89 8.80 1.68
C LEU A 56 2.13 7.97 1.38
N LYS A 57 3.07 8.46 0.58
CA LYS A 57 4.35 7.77 0.33
C LYS A 57 5.11 7.57 1.64
N PHE A 58 5.15 8.58 2.51
CA PHE A 58 5.73 8.47 3.84
C PHE A 58 5.01 7.41 4.70
N MET A 59 3.69 7.50 4.84
CA MET A 59 2.93 6.58 5.71
C MET A 59 2.98 5.12 5.21
N ARG A 60 2.96 4.91 3.89
CA ARG A 60 3.13 3.57 3.29
C ARG A 60 4.53 3.01 3.56
N THR A 61 5.57 3.83 3.40
CA THR A 61 6.95 3.44 3.74
C THR A 61 7.05 3.07 5.22
N LEU A 62 6.48 3.90 6.10
CA LEU A 62 6.47 3.66 7.54
C LEU A 62 5.79 2.33 7.90
N TRP A 63 4.63 2.05 7.30
CA TRP A 63 3.91 0.79 7.48
C TRP A 63 4.74 -0.42 7.01
N VAL A 64 5.32 -0.37 5.80
CA VAL A 64 6.16 -1.48 5.29
C VAL A 64 7.38 -1.71 6.18
N CYS A 65 8.04 -0.64 6.63
CA CYS A 65 9.16 -0.76 7.57
C CYS A 65 8.75 -1.49 8.85
N ASN A 66 7.60 -1.12 9.45
CA ASN A 66 7.10 -1.74 10.67
C ASN A 66 6.75 -3.23 10.46
N VAL A 67 5.92 -3.55 9.45
CA VAL A 67 5.46 -4.92 9.22
C VAL A 67 6.58 -5.87 8.77
N ALA A 68 7.63 -5.33 8.14
CA ALA A 68 8.82 -6.09 7.76
C ALA A 68 9.79 -6.36 8.95
N GLY A 69 9.45 -5.92 10.16
CA GLY A 69 10.29 -6.08 11.36
C GLY A 69 11.40 -5.05 11.50
N GLY A 70 11.26 -3.90 10.84
CA GLY A 70 12.17 -2.76 10.98
C GLY A 70 11.98 -2.00 12.30
N PRO A 71 12.87 -1.04 12.61
CA PRO A 71 12.83 -0.30 13.87
C PRO A 71 11.71 0.75 13.95
N GLN A 72 11.03 1.05 12.84
CA GLN A 72 10.00 2.08 12.79
C GLN A 72 8.64 1.55 13.24
N HIS A 73 7.89 2.39 13.95
CA HIS A 73 6.53 2.09 14.39
C HIS A 73 5.51 2.84 13.53
N TYR A 74 4.48 2.14 13.06
CA TYR A 74 3.34 2.74 12.36
C TYR A 74 2.21 3.03 13.33
N GLU A 75 1.68 4.25 13.26
CA GLU A 75 0.45 4.64 13.95
C GLU A 75 -0.56 5.21 12.94
N ALA A 76 -1.82 4.82 13.09
CA ALA A 76 -2.90 5.30 12.24
C ALA A 76 -3.14 6.80 12.47
N THR A 77 -3.23 7.57 11.39
CA THR A 77 -3.56 9.02 11.47
C THR A 77 -5.06 9.26 11.64
N LYS A 78 -5.88 8.29 11.25
CA LYS A 78 -7.31 8.24 11.51
C LYS A 78 -7.60 6.91 12.21
N PRO A 79 -7.82 6.92 13.53
CA PRO A 79 -8.14 5.71 14.28
C PRO A 79 -9.44 5.10 13.77
N GLY A 80 -9.48 3.77 13.69
CA GLY A 80 -10.67 2.99 13.42
C GLY A 80 -10.92 1.96 14.52
N SER A 81 -11.69 0.94 14.20
CA SER A 81 -11.85 -0.30 14.98
C SER A 81 -10.62 -1.22 14.96
N THR A 82 -9.75 -1.12 13.95
CA THR A 82 -8.48 -1.87 13.89
C THR A 82 -7.29 -1.01 14.31
N ALA A 83 -6.16 -1.67 14.62
CA ALA A 83 -4.91 -0.99 14.96
C ALA A 83 -4.35 -0.13 13.81
N LEU A 84 -4.66 -0.47 12.55
CA LEU A 84 -4.19 0.28 11.39
C LEU A 84 -5.22 1.31 10.90
N GLY A 85 -6.49 1.20 11.31
CA GLY A 85 -7.56 2.14 10.94
C GLY A 85 -7.78 2.22 9.43
N LEU A 86 -7.45 1.15 8.68
CA LEU A 86 -7.51 1.16 7.22
C LEU A 86 -8.95 1.21 6.72
N GLU A 87 -9.90 0.65 7.44
CA GLU A 87 -11.31 0.72 7.14
C GLU A 87 -11.79 2.16 7.06
N ASP A 88 -11.46 2.99 8.04
CA ASP A 88 -11.91 4.38 8.08
C ASP A 88 -11.10 5.28 7.15
N ALA A 89 -9.86 4.91 6.86
CA ALA A 89 -9.04 5.58 5.87
C ALA A 89 -9.55 5.35 4.43
N HIS A 90 -10.18 4.20 4.14
CA HIS A 90 -10.60 3.80 2.79
C HIS A 90 -12.12 3.76 2.57
N ARG A 91 -12.94 3.87 3.63
CA ARG A 91 -14.41 3.73 3.59
C ARG A 91 -15.09 4.51 2.47
N GLU A 92 -14.76 5.80 2.36
CA GLU A 92 -15.36 6.73 1.39
C GLU A 92 -14.96 6.43 -0.06
N LEU A 93 -13.86 5.69 -0.27
CA LEU A 93 -13.39 5.34 -1.61
C LEU A 93 -14.17 4.17 -2.22
N LYS A 94 -14.97 3.44 -1.41
CA LYS A 94 -15.81 2.33 -1.87
C LYS A 94 -15.00 1.33 -2.73
N ILE A 95 -13.83 0.92 -2.23
CA ILE A 95 -12.88 0.07 -2.96
C ILE A 95 -13.44 -1.35 -3.07
N SER A 96 -13.68 -1.83 -4.28
CA SER A 96 -14.10 -3.21 -4.51
C SER A 96 -12.97 -4.21 -4.28
N SER A 97 -13.32 -5.50 -4.10
CA SER A 97 -12.32 -6.57 -4.05
C SER A 97 -11.41 -6.57 -5.28
N ALA A 98 -11.97 -6.38 -6.48
CA ALA A 98 -11.19 -6.36 -7.73
C ALA A 98 -10.25 -5.16 -7.80
N GLN A 99 -10.66 -4.00 -7.28
CA GLN A 99 -9.80 -2.82 -7.20
C GLN A 99 -8.66 -3.03 -6.20
N PHE A 100 -8.93 -3.67 -5.06
CA PHE A 100 -7.87 -4.06 -4.13
C PHE A 100 -6.86 -5.00 -4.80
N ASP A 101 -7.35 -6.03 -5.50
CA ASP A 101 -6.51 -7.01 -6.19
C ASP A 101 -5.64 -6.34 -7.27
N GLU A 102 -6.17 -5.33 -7.96
CA GLU A 102 -5.38 -4.55 -8.92
C GLU A 102 -4.29 -3.70 -8.26
N VAL A 103 -4.55 -3.10 -7.09
CA VAL A 103 -3.50 -2.42 -6.32
C VAL A 103 -2.41 -3.41 -5.88
N ALA A 104 -2.80 -4.61 -5.42
CA ALA A 104 -1.84 -5.66 -5.08
C ALA A 104 -1.02 -6.12 -6.29
N ALA A 105 -1.65 -6.22 -7.47
CA ALA A 105 -0.96 -6.52 -8.72
C ALA A 105 0.04 -5.42 -9.11
N GLU A 106 -0.30 -4.14 -8.92
CA GLU A 106 0.62 -3.01 -9.15
C GLU A 106 1.82 -3.04 -8.20
N LEU A 107 1.60 -3.42 -6.94
CA LEU A 107 2.69 -3.65 -5.99
C LEU A 107 3.59 -4.79 -6.48
N GLY A 108 3.01 -5.90 -6.93
CA GLY A 108 3.75 -7.01 -7.52
C GLY A 108 4.63 -6.59 -8.72
N ARG A 109 4.07 -5.82 -9.65
CA ARG A 109 4.81 -5.24 -10.79
C ARG A 109 5.94 -4.31 -10.35
N THR A 110 5.70 -3.52 -9.31
CA THR A 110 6.73 -2.62 -8.75
C THR A 110 7.88 -3.43 -8.14
N LEU A 111 7.58 -4.48 -7.37
CA LEU A 111 8.60 -5.35 -6.78
C LEU A 111 9.43 -6.05 -7.87
N ASP A 112 8.80 -6.48 -8.97
CA ASP A 112 9.49 -7.02 -10.15
C ASP A 112 10.39 -5.99 -10.84
N PHE A 113 9.94 -4.74 -10.96
CA PHE A 113 10.74 -3.64 -11.50
C PHE A 113 12.03 -3.43 -10.70
N PHE A 114 11.95 -3.50 -9.37
CA PHE A 114 13.12 -3.43 -8.47
C PHE A 114 13.89 -4.75 -8.35
N LYS A 115 13.42 -5.82 -8.99
CA LYS A 115 14.02 -7.17 -8.94
C LYS A 115 14.14 -7.69 -7.52
N VAL A 116 13.13 -7.41 -6.68
CA VAL A 116 13.03 -8.00 -5.34
C VAL A 116 12.93 -9.52 -5.50
N PRO A 117 13.72 -10.32 -4.76
CA PRO A 117 13.65 -11.77 -4.92
C PRO A 117 12.28 -12.33 -4.53
N GLU A 118 11.94 -13.47 -5.11
CA GLU A 118 10.58 -14.06 -5.05
C GLU A 118 10.08 -14.23 -3.62
N ARG A 119 10.93 -14.71 -2.72
CA ARG A 119 10.59 -14.88 -1.31
C ARG A 119 10.17 -13.56 -0.65
N GLU A 120 10.99 -12.52 -0.74
CA GLU A 120 10.68 -11.22 -0.14
C GLU A 120 9.44 -10.59 -0.79
N LYS A 121 9.27 -10.77 -2.10
CA LYS A 121 8.08 -10.32 -2.83
C LYS A 121 6.82 -10.99 -2.28
N GLU A 122 6.81 -12.31 -2.10
CA GLU A 122 5.68 -13.05 -1.55
C GLU A 122 5.35 -12.61 -0.12
N GLU A 123 6.37 -12.42 0.72
CA GLU A 123 6.16 -11.94 2.09
C GLU A 123 5.55 -10.52 2.13
N VAL A 124 6.00 -9.61 1.26
CA VAL A 124 5.42 -8.25 1.14
C VAL A 124 3.98 -8.31 0.64
N LEU A 125 3.69 -9.12 -0.38
CA LEU A 125 2.34 -9.26 -0.94
C LEU A 125 1.38 -9.92 0.06
N ALA A 126 1.86 -10.89 0.85
CA ALA A 126 1.08 -11.52 1.91
C ALA A 126 0.73 -10.52 3.02
N ALA A 127 1.70 -9.71 3.46
CA ALA A 127 1.46 -8.63 4.43
C ALA A 127 0.43 -7.62 3.91
N PHE A 128 0.48 -7.26 2.63
CA PHE A 128 -0.51 -6.37 2.01
C PHE A 128 -1.90 -7.03 1.95
N ALA A 129 -1.98 -8.27 1.48
CA ALA A 129 -3.24 -9.01 1.32
C ALA A 129 -3.99 -9.25 2.63
N ALA A 130 -3.29 -9.31 3.76
CA ALA A 130 -3.89 -9.44 5.09
C ALA A 130 -4.88 -8.31 5.42
N HIS A 131 -4.75 -7.14 4.78
CA HIS A 131 -5.60 -5.97 5.02
C HIS A 131 -6.77 -5.81 4.04
N LYS A 132 -7.00 -6.79 3.16
CA LYS A 132 -8.08 -6.72 2.17
C LYS A 132 -9.45 -6.49 2.80
N GLY A 133 -9.73 -7.15 3.92
CA GLY A 133 -11.00 -7.00 4.64
C GLY A 133 -11.26 -5.56 5.10
N GLU A 134 -10.26 -4.94 5.74
CA GLU A 134 -10.36 -3.56 6.22
C GLU A 134 -10.56 -2.56 5.06
N VAL A 135 -9.72 -2.66 4.02
CA VAL A 135 -9.73 -1.70 2.91
C VAL A 135 -11.03 -1.77 2.08
N THR A 136 -11.64 -2.95 1.99
CA THR A 136 -12.86 -3.16 1.19
C THR A 136 -14.15 -3.02 1.99
N GLU A 137 -14.09 -2.80 3.30
CA GLU A 137 -15.26 -2.76 4.19
C GLU A 137 -16.34 -1.76 3.73
N GLY A 138 -15.92 -0.60 3.22
CA GLY A 138 -16.83 0.44 2.75
C GLY A 138 -17.62 0.06 1.49
N TYR A 139 -17.19 -0.94 0.72
CA TYR A 139 -17.74 -1.26 -0.61
C TYR A 139 -19.19 -1.76 -0.57
N SER A 140 -19.55 -2.54 0.45
CA SER A 140 -20.88 -3.12 0.60
C SER A 140 -21.89 -2.18 1.29
N GLN A 141 -21.48 -0.96 1.65
CA GLN A 141 -22.30 0.01 2.37
C GLN A 141 -22.91 1.07 1.45
#